data_AF-A0A2N2GSL0-F1
#
_entry.id   AF-A0A2N2GSL0-F1
#
_cell.length_a   1.000
_cell.length_b   1.000
_cell.length_c   1.000
_cell.angle_alpha   90.00
_cell.angle_beta   90.00
_cell.angle_gamma   90.00
#
_symmetry.space_group_name_H-M   'P 1'
#
loop_
_entity.id
_entity.type
_entity.pdbx_description
1 polymer ?
#
loop_
_entity_poly.entity_id
_entity_poly.type
_entity_poly.pdbx_seq_one_letter_code
_entity_poly.pdbx_strand_id
1 'polypeptide(L)'
;MSDEQFLQIGRTEAMVTAAAQRFVALCREELRGAMIVMFTNDDLFALAFEEEVNRQHKGLVESTTMPIPGPRDKETVVRVNTNRLNPFSYWYCLDRAGVDEKKNVLHAVTNAKGFKEVFEAVDRAIQKASPTRIGRPPKKCLLTLFLLTDRDDIRGLVETLDIGDLDRNVAPNPFVDVVTYKDGWANSFELGGMRQARLLQSEWSFRLVLAGNQFVSLLLSKTAQDKTKSIVDYSLRYHGPGTQATTLETYRTEFDQLLTHCSTAPAMDLVSFWAAGQTRSHQYEQALREIYPAYNTGSTGFLGYRPDLVIEPYRVCELSLTASDDDAVINEAIRRHAIACEFTASKEFTLPAVQTYLNRKLSNYVEVLQEQ
;
A
#
# COMPACT_ATOMS: atom_id res chain seq x y z
N MET A 1 44.16 29.87 -13.93
CA MET A 1 43.26 30.65 -13.06
C MET A 1 42.94 29.79 -11.86
N SER A 2 43.09 30.29 -10.63
CA SER A 2 42.78 29.53 -9.41
C SER A 2 41.28 29.53 -9.12
N ASP A 3 40.80 28.60 -8.28
CA ASP A 3 39.38 28.52 -7.88
C ASP A 3 38.91 29.79 -7.14
N GLU A 4 39.80 30.47 -6.40
CA GLU A 4 39.54 31.76 -5.76
C GLU A 4 39.34 32.90 -6.77
N GLN A 5 40.09 32.90 -7.87
CA GLN A 5 39.90 33.86 -8.96
C GLN A 5 38.59 33.63 -9.70
N PHE A 6 38.17 32.38 -9.85
CA PHE A 6 36.91 32.01 -10.50
C PHE A 6 35.68 32.50 -9.73
N LEU A 7 35.70 32.44 -8.40
CA LEU A 7 34.60 32.89 -7.53
C LEU A 7 34.44 34.43 -7.48
N GLN A 8 35.51 35.20 -7.73
CA GLN A 8 35.49 36.67 -7.66
C GLN A 8 34.92 37.36 -8.92
N ILE A 9 34.82 36.66 -10.04
CA ILE A 9 34.45 37.25 -11.34
C ILE A 9 32.96 37.63 -11.43
N GLY A 10 32.11 37.09 -10.55
CA GLY A 10 30.67 37.30 -10.61
C GLY A 10 30.06 36.78 -11.92
N ARG A 11 28.74 36.95 -12.09
CA ARG A 11 28.01 36.52 -13.30
C ARG A 11 28.34 37.40 -14.51
N THR A 12 29.56 37.27 -15.05
CA THR A 12 30.02 38.01 -16.23
C THR A 12 30.36 37.05 -17.38
N GLU A 13 30.36 37.55 -18.62
CA GLU A 13 30.72 36.79 -19.83
C GLU A 13 32.12 36.14 -19.72
N ALA A 14 33.03 36.80 -19.00
CA ALA A 14 34.37 36.27 -18.70
C ALA A 14 34.33 34.99 -17.85
N MET A 15 33.38 34.87 -16.91
CA MET A 15 33.20 33.68 -16.09
C MET A 15 32.74 32.49 -16.94
N VAL A 16 31.74 32.69 -17.80
CA VAL A 16 31.22 31.63 -18.69
C VAL A 16 32.32 31.13 -19.61
N THR A 17 33.10 32.05 -20.18
CA THR A 17 34.26 31.73 -21.02
C THR A 17 35.31 30.91 -20.28
N ALA A 18 35.70 31.34 -19.09
CA ALA A 18 36.69 30.62 -18.28
C ALA A 18 36.18 29.22 -17.87
N ALA A 19 34.89 29.11 -17.51
CA ALA A 19 34.26 27.86 -17.14
C ALA A 19 34.26 26.87 -18.31
N ALA A 20 33.81 27.31 -19.48
CA ALA A 20 33.77 26.51 -20.70
C ALA A 20 35.17 26.04 -21.13
N GLN A 21 36.18 26.92 -21.10
CA GLN A 21 37.57 26.56 -21.41
C GLN A 21 38.10 25.48 -20.48
N ARG A 22 37.87 25.62 -19.17
CA ARG A 22 38.30 24.64 -18.17
C ARG A 22 37.57 23.31 -18.34
N PHE A 23 36.27 23.35 -18.63
CA PHE A 23 35.48 22.16 -18.89
C PHE A 23 35.98 21.39 -20.13
N VAL A 24 36.21 22.09 -21.25
CA VAL A 24 36.75 21.47 -22.47
C VAL A 24 38.12 20.84 -22.22
N ALA A 25 38.99 21.51 -21.46
CA ALA A 25 40.30 20.95 -21.09
C ALA A 25 40.15 19.65 -20.29
N LEU A 26 39.29 19.64 -19.26
CA LEU A 26 39.00 18.45 -18.46
C LEU A 26 38.41 17.31 -19.30
N CYS A 27 37.50 17.59 -20.23
CA CYS A 27 36.92 16.60 -21.13
C CYS A 27 37.92 15.98 -22.11
N ARG A 28 39.00 16.70 -22.47
CA ARG A 28 40.07 16.17 -23.33
C ARG A 28 41.02 15.24 -22.59
N GLU A 29 41.18 15.44 -21.29
CA GLU A 29 42.14 14.72 -20.47
C GLU A 29 41.42 13.77 -19.50
N GLU A 30 41.00 14.28 -18.35
CA GLU A 30 40.56 13.48 -17.20
C GLU A 30 39.15 12.90 -17.33
N LEU A 31 38.24 13.59 -18.02
CA LEU A 31 36.82 13.22 -18.11
C LEU A 31 36.47 12.48 -19.42
N ARG A 32 37.47 11.93 -20.10
CA ARG A 32 37.26 11.26 -21.39
C ARG A 32 36.38 10.01 -21.22
N GLY A 33 35.25 9.98 -21.93
CA GLY A 33 34.28 8.88 -21.89
C GLY A 33 33.27 8.97 -20.74
N ALA A 34 33.32 10.03 -19.94
CA ALA A 34 32.29 10.31 -18.93
C ALA A 34 31.06 10.97 -19.57
N MET A 35 29.88 10.63 -19.05
CA MET A 35 28.65 11.37 -19.29
C MET A 35 28.36 12.24 -18.07
N ILE A 36 28.26 13.55 -18.26
CA ILE A 36 28.04 14.52 -17.18
C ILE A 36 26.65 15.14 -17.37
N VAL A 37 25.83 15.08 -16.31
CA VAL A 37 24.49 15.68 -16.29
C VAL A 37 24.50 16.80 -15.27
N MET A 38 24.14 18.02 -15.70
CA MET A 38 24.06 19.21 -14.85
C MET A 38 22.61 19.70 -14.80
N PHE A 39 22.11 19.96 -13.60
CA PHE A 39 20.80 20.58 -13.38
C PHE A 39 20.99 22.02 -12.91
N THR A 40 20.35 22.97 -13.60
CA THR A 40 20.40 24.39 -13.25
C THR A 40 19.04 25.04 -13.45
N ASN A 41 18.73 26.05 -12.63
CA ASN A 41 17.56 26.92 -12.79
C ASN A 41 17.93 28.25 -13.51
N ASP A 42 19.19 28.37 -13.96
CA ASP A 42 19.72 29.54 -14.67
C ASP A 42 19.86 29.20 -16.15
N ASP A 43 18.76 29.35 -16.88
CA ASP A 43 18.66 29.04 -18.31
C ASP A 43 19.64 29.88 -19.14
N LEU A 44 19.87 31.13 -18.73
CA LEU A 44 20.80 32.04 -19.40
C LEU A 44 22.23 31.56 -19.26
N PHE A 45 22.64 31.11 -18.07
CA PHE A 45 23.95 30.51 -17.87
C PHE A 45 24.10 29.22 -18.69
N ALA A 46 23.09 28.34 -18.69
CA ALA A 46 23.15 27.07 -19.43
C ALA A 46 23.36 27.30 -20.93
N LEU A 47 22.55 28.18 -21.53
CA LEU A 47 22.65 28.52 -22.95
C LEU A 47 24.00 29.18 -23.30
N ALA A 48 24.46 30.12 -22.48
CA ALA A 48 25.74 30.80 -22.71
C ALA A 48 26.93 29.83 -22.56
N PHE A 49 26.87 28.92 -21.58
CA PHE A 49 27.87 27.88 -21.38
C PHE A 49 27.89 26.89 -22.54
N GLU A 50 26.72 26.43 -23.00
CA GLU A 50 26.61 25.55 -24.17
C GLU A 50 27.19 26.20 -25.42
N GLU A 51 26.80 27.45 -25.71
CA GLU A 51 27.30 28.18 -26.88
C GLU A 51 28.83 28.28 -26.85
N GLU A 52 29.40 28.63 -25.70
CA GLU A 52 30.83 28.84 -25.56
C GLU A 52 31.64 27.53 -25.59
N VAL A 53 31.12 26.45 -25.00
CA VAL A 53 31.73 25.11 -25.13
C VAL A 53 31.65 24.63 -26.58
N ASN A 54 30.50 24.78 -27.25
CA ASN A 54 30.31 24.34 -28.62
C ASN A 54 31.07 25.19 -29.64
N ARG A 55 31.43 26.44 -29.31
CA ARG A 55 32.37 27.26 -30.08
C ARG A 55 33.78 26.65 -30.11
N GLN A 56 34.22 26.06 -28.99
CA GLN A 56 35.54 25.44 -28.86
C GLN A 56 35.54 23.97 -29.33
N HIS A 57 34.44 23.25 -29.10
CA HIS A 57 34.26 21.86 -29.50
C HIS A 57 32.78 21.55 -29.74
N LYS A 58 32.34 21.63 -31.01
CA LYS A 58 30.95 21.41 -31.41
C LYS A 58 30.41 20.05 -30.95
N GLY A 59 29.23 20.06 -30.34
CA GLY A 59 28.50 18.87 -29.91
C GLY A 59 29.04 18.23 -28.62
N LEU A 60 29.91 18.92 -27.88
CA LEU A 60 30.42 18.38 -26.62
C LEU A 60 29.39 18.48 -25.48
N VAL A 61 28.49 19.46 -25.56
CA VAL A 61 27.38 19.66 -24.62
C VAL A 61 26.12 20.03 -25.37
N GLU A 62 24.99 19.73 -24.75
CA GLU A 62 23.65 20.09 -25.21
C GLU A 62 22.86 20.52 -23.98
N SER A 63 22.19 21.67 -24.05
CA SER A 63 21.22 22.06 -23.02
C SER A 63 19.82 21.72 -23.50
N THR A 64 19.05 21.11 -22.62
CA THR A 64 17.65 20.83 -22.88
C THR A 64 16.81 21.34 -21.72
N THR A 65 15.71 22.01 -22.03
CA THR A 65 14.73 22.38 -21.02
C THR A 65 14.02 21.11 -20.57
N MET A 66 14.13 20.78 -19.28
CA MET A 66 13.36 19.68 -18.73
C MET A 66 11.87 20.02 -18.80
N PRO A 67 11.02 19.12 -19.33
CA PRO A 67 9.58 19.38 -19.39
C PRO A 67 9.03 19.54 -17.98
N ILE A 68 8.07 20.45 -17.82
CA ILE A 68 7.31 20.56 -16.58
C ILE A 68 6.59 19.22 -16.38
N PRO A 69 6.76 18.55 -15.22
CA PRO A 69 6.12 17.27 -14.96
C PRO A 69 4.60 17.42 -15.03
N GLY A 70 3.95 16.42 -15.62
CA GLY A 70 2.49 16.39 -15.67
C GLY A 70 1.88 16.31 -14.27
N PRO A 71 0.58 16.57 -14.11
CA PRO A 71 -0.11 16.45 -12.83
C PRO A 71 0.12 15.09 -12.14
N ARG A 72 0.04 14.01 -12.91
CA ARG A 72 0.26 12.63 -12.44
C ARG A 72 1.68 12.38 -11.94
N ASP A 73 2.68 12.86 -12.66
CA ASP A 73 4.09 12.70 -12.28
C ASP A 73 4.41 13.50 -11.01
N LYS A 74 3.87 14.74 -10.92
CA LYS A 74 3.96 15.57 -9.71
C LYS A 74 3.38 14.85 -8.50
N GLU A 75 2.16 14.36 -8.60
CA GLU A 75 1.52 13.65 -7.50
C GLU A 75 2.27 12.38 -7.13
N THR A 76 2.70 11.58 -8.11
CA THR A 76 3.44 10.33 -7.87
C THR A 76 4.73 10.59 -7.11
N VAL A 77 5.54 11.55 -7.55
CA VAL A 77 6.81 11.90 -6.89
C VAL A 77 6.55 12.40 -5.47
N VAL A 78 5.59 13.31 -5.27
CA VAL A 78 5.27 13.86 -3.95
C VAL A 78 4.74 12.79 -3.01
N ARG A 79 3.86 11.92 -3.49
CA ARG A 79 3.28 10.81 -2.74
C ARG A 79 4.34 9.80 -2.31
N VAL A 80 5.16 9.31 -3.23
CA VAL A 80 6.25 8.36 -2.94
C VAL A 80 7.19 8.93 -1.88
N ASN A 81 7.62 10.19 -2.03
CA ASN A 81 8.48 10.84 -1.04
C ASN A 81 7.77 11.04 0.31
N THR A 82 6.49 11.42 0.30
CA THR A 82 5.69 11.55 1.53
C THR A 82 5.61 10.21 2.26
N ASN A 83 5.29 9.12 1.57
CA ASN A 83 5.14 7.78 2.15
C ASN A 83 6.50 7.23 2.65
N ARG A 84 7.58 7.49 1.91
CA ARG A 84 8.94 7.08 2.30
C ARG A 84 9.50 7.84 3.49
N LEU A 85 9.07 9.07 3.75
CA LEU A 85 9.62 9.91 4.82
C LEU A 85 8.74 9.96 6.07
N ASN A 86 7.46 9.62 5.95
CA ASN A 86 6.51 9.75 7.06
C ASN A 86 6.06 8.39 7.62
N PRO A 87 5.55 8.36 8.86
CA PRO A 87 4.91 7.19 9.46
C PRO A 87 3.44 7.04 9.01
N PHE A 88 2.97 7.82 8.05
CA PHE A 88 1.62 7.75 7.51
C PHE A 88 1.69 7.98 6.00
N SER A 89 0.72 7.43 5.29
CA SER A 89 0.60 7.65 3.85
C SER A 89 0.08 9.05 3.52
N TYR A 90 0.46 9.53 2.34
CA TYR A 90 -0.06 10.72 1.68
C TYR A 90 -1.59 10.75 1.69
N TRP A 91 -2.25 9.65 1.30
CA TRP A 91 -3.70 9.58 1.27
C TRP A 91 -4.32 9.67 2.67
N TYR A 92 -3.67 9.11 3.69
CA TYR A 92 -4.14 9.18 5.07
C TYR A 92 -4.12 10.63 5.56
N CYS A 93 -3.06 11.36 5.23
CA CYS A 93 -2.95 12.78 5.53
C CYS A 93 -4.05 13.58 4.84
N LEU A 94 -4.26 13.37 3.54
CA LEU A 94 -5.30 14.10 2.80
C LEU A 94 -6.70 13.78 3.30
N ASP A 95 -7.01 12.53 3.62
CA ASP A 95 -8.33 12.15 4.12
C ASP A 95 -8.74 12.93 5.38
N ARG A 96 -7.77 13.15 6.28
CA ARG A 96 -7.97 13.88 7.54
C ARG A 96 -7.93 15.39 7.37
N ALA A 97 -7.40 15.88 6.25
CA ALA A 97 -7.35 17.30 5.93
C ALA A 97 -8.75 17.88 5.67
N GLY A 98 -8.90 19.20 5.88
CA GLY A 98 -10.12 19.95 5.58
C GLY A 98 -10.48 19.91 4.09
N VAL A 99 -11.72 20.29 3.77
CA VAL A 99 -12.19 20.39 2.39
C VAL A 99 -11.29 21.35 1.60
N ASP A 100 -10.99 22.51 2.18
CA ASP A 100 -10.16 23.52 1.56
C ASP A 100 -8.73 23.02 1.32
N GLU A 101 -8.14 22.29 2.28
CA GLU A 101 -6.81 21.71 2.13
C GLU A 101 -6.77 20.68 0.99
N LYS A 102 -7.79 19.82 0.86
CA LYS A 102 -7.89 18.86 -0.26
C LYS A 102 -7.97 19.59 -1.61
N LYS A 103 -8.78 20.64 -1.72
CA LYS A 103 -8.89 21.47 -2.94
C LYS A 103 -7.59 22.19 -3.27
N ASN A 104 -6.89 22.69 -2.25
CA ASN A 104 -5.59 23.33 -2.41
C ASN A 104 -4.53 22.36 -2.93
N VAL A 105 -4.53 21.11 -2.45
CA VAL A 105 -3.63 20.06 -2.97
C VAL A 105 -3.97 19.72 -4.41
N LEU A 106 -5.26 19.51 -4.75
CA LEU A 106 -5.70 19.30 -6.13
C LEU A 106 -5.25 20.45 -7.05
N HIS A 107 -5.48 21.69 -6.63
CA HIS A 107 -5.08 22.87 -7.39
C HIS A 107 -3.56 22.93 -7.61
N ALA A 108 -2.76 22.64 -6.58
CA ALA A 108 -1.30 22.61 -6.69
C ALA A 108 -0.83 21.48 -7.63
N VAL A 109 -1.35 20.26 -7.46
CA VAL A 109 -1.02 19.11 -8.31
C VAL A 109 -1.33 19.43 -9.78
N THR A 110 -2.46 20.06 -10.07
CA THR A 110 -2.86 20.37 -11.45
C THR A 110 -2.06 21.55 -12.03
N ASN A 111 -1.93 22.65 -11.28
CA ASN A 111 -1.51 23.94 -11.86
C ASN A 111 -0.07 24.37 -11.51
N ALA A 112 0.57 23.78 -10.51
CA ALA A 112 1.93 24.17 -10.12
C ALA A 112 2.94 23.92 -11.25
N LYS A 113 3.93 24.80 -11.37
CA LYS A 113 5.02 24.67 -12.35
C LYS A 113 6.15 23.76 -11.85
N GLY A 114 6.12 23.34 -10.59
CA GLY A 114 7.11 22.44 -10.00
C GLY A 114 6.57 21.66 -8.82
N PHE A 115 7.45 20.96 -8.12
CA PHE A 115 7.10 20.12 -6.97
C PHE A 115 6.96 20.90 -5.67
N LYS A 116 7.61 22.06 -5.56
CA LYS A 116 7.69 22.83 -4.31
C LYS A 116 6.31 23.22 -3.81
N GLU A 117 5.48 23.79 -4.68
CA GLU A 117 4.13 24.23 -4.32
C GLU A 117 3.23 23.04 -3.94
N VAL A 118 3.45 21.89 -4.56
CA VAL A 118 2.73 20.65 -4.25
C VAL A 118 3.14 20.11 -2.88
N PHE A 119 4.44 20.03 -2.59
CA PHE A 119 4.94 19.65 -1.26
C PHE A 119 4.44 20.59 -0.17
N GLU A 120 4.46 21.90 -0.40
CA GLU A 120 3.94 22.88 0.55
C GLU A 120 2.42 22.75 0.76
N ALA A 121 1.65 22.44 -0.29
CA ALA A 121 0.23 22.20 -0.16
C ALA A 121 -0.08 20.95 0.68
N VAL A 122 0.70 19.88 0.48
CA VAL A 122 0.59 18.63 1.22
C VAL A 122 1.03 18.80 2.67
N ASP A 123 2.13 19.49 2.92
CA ASP A 123 2.59 19.83 4.28
C ASP A 123 1.54 20.64 5.05
N ARG A 124 0.93 21.65 4.41
CA ARG A 124 -0.21 22.37 5.00
C ARG A 124 -1.39 21.47 5.31
N ALA A 125 -1.71 20.52 4.42
CA ALA A 125 -2.78 19.55 4.64
C ALA A 125 -2.47 18.63 5.83
N ILE A 126 -1.22 18.19 5.99
CA ILE A 126 -0.74 17.40 7.13
C ILE A 126 -0.85 18.20 8.43
N GLN A 127 -0.35 19.43 8.46
CA GLN A 127 -0.32 20.26 9.67
C GLN A 127 -1.72 20.63 10.18
N LYS A 128 -2.67 20.84 9.26
CA LYS A 128 -4.06 21.17 9.58
C LYS A 128 -4.97 19.95 9.75
N ALA A 129 -4.46 18.74 9.49
CA ALA A 129 -5.24 17.53 9.68
C ALA A 129 -5.67 17.43 11.15
N SER A 130 -6.98 17.32 11.38
CA SER A 130 -7.48 17.28 12.75
C SER A 130 -7.15 15.93 13.40
N PRO A 131 -6.54 15.92 14.61
CA PRO A 131 -6.24 14.71 15.34
C PRO A 131 -7.51 13.97 15.80
N THR A 132 -8.64 14.67 15.92
CA THR A 132 -9.95 14.11 16.33
C THR A 132 -10.84 13.76 15.15
N ARG A 133 -10.58 14.33 13.97
CA ARG A 133 -11.24 13.90 12.74
C ARG A 133 -10.67 12.52 12.41
N ILE A 134 -11.40 11.51 12.86
CA ILE A 134 -11.53 10.26 12.13
C ILE A 134 -12.08 10.74 10.79
N GLY A 135 -11.21 10.91 9.79
CA GLY A 135 -11.69 11.03 8.41
C GLY A 135 -12.73 9.94 8.26
N ARG A 136 -13.95 10.27 7.80
CA ARG A 136 -15.00 9.25 7.60
C ARG A 136 -14.31 8.14 6.83
N PRO A 137 -14.01 6.96 7.40
CA PRO A 137 -12.84 6.25 6.93
C PRO A 137 -13.10 5.90 5.46
N PRO A 138 -12.35 6.47 4.51
CA PRO A 138 -12.33 5.93 3.18
C PRO A 138 -11.88 4.51 3.40
N LYS A 139 -12.74 3.55 3.03
CA LYS A 139 -12.60 2.13 3.36
C LYS A 139 -11.12 1.74 3.24
N LYS A 140 -10.40 1.61 4.37
CA LYS A 140 -9.02 1.15 4.37
C LYS A 140 -8.95 -0.13 3.52
N CYS A 141 -7.81 -0.34 2.89
CA CYS A 141 -7.50 -1.63 2.30
C CYS A 141 -7.67 -2.72 3.37
N LEU A 142 -8.13 -3.91 2.98
CA LEU A 142 -8.32 -5.04 3.89
C LEU A 142 -7.28 -6.11 3.59
N LEU A 143 -6.42 -6.39 4.58
CA LEU A 143 -5.52 -7.55 4.57
C LEU A 143 -6.13 -8.62 5.47
N THR A 144 -6.50 -9.75 4.89
CA THR A 144 -7.09 -10.87 5.63
C THR A 144 -6.11 -12.04 5.75
N LEU A 145 -5.90 -12.55 6.96
CA LEU A 145 -5.27 -13.85 7.17
C LEU A 145 -6.36 -14.88 7.50
N PHE A 146 -6.50 -15.89 6.65
CA PHE A 146 -7.20 -17.13 6.98
C PHE A 146 -6.21 -18.10 7.63
N LEU A 147 -6.45 -18.41 8.90
CA LEU A 147 -5.66 -19.35 9.66
C LEU A 147 -6.47 -20.62 9.93
N LEU A 148 -6.09 -21.71 9.27
CA LEU A 148 -6.69 -23.03 9.47
C LEU A 148 -6.06 -23.68 10.71
N THR A 149 -6.89 -24.19 11.63
CA THR A 149 -6.44 -24.84 12.88
C THR A 149 -7.12 -26.19 13.12
N ASP A 150 -6.48 -27.06 13.91
CA ASP A 150 -6.92 -28.43 14.20
C ASP A 150 -7.95 -28.53 15.32
N ARG A 151 -8.53 -27.38 15.71
CA ARG A 151 -9.53 -27.26 16.77
C ARG A 151 -10.94 -27.40 16.22
N ASP A 152 -11.78 -28.13 16.96
CA ASP A 152 -13.21 -28.27 16.65
C ASP A 152 -14.05 -27.09 17.17
N ASP A 153 -13.62 -26.46 18.28
CA ASP A 153 -14.22 -25.26 18.83
C ASP A 153 -13.16 -24.16 18.95
N ILE A 154 -13.36 -23.10 18.18
CA ILE A 154 -12.45 -21.94 18.13
C ILE A 154 -13.03 -20.68 18.78
N ARG A 155 -14.21 -20.77 19.42
CA ARG A 155 -14.87 -19.59 20.01
C ARG A 155 -13.97 -18.87 21.00
N GLY A 156 -13.78 -17.58 20.80
CA GLY A 156 -13.02 -16.71 21.71
C GLY A 156 -11.52 -16.94 21.69
N LEU A 157 -10.99 -17.91 20.91
CA LEU A 157 -9.55 -18.14 20.83
C LEU A 157 -8.83 -16.89 20.33
N VAL A 158 -9.40 -16.18 19.36
CA VAL A 158 -8.75 -15.00 18.78
C VAL A 158 -8.51 -13.89 19.80
N GLU A 159 -9.35 -13.77 20.83
CA GLU A 159 -9.21 -12.77 21.90
C GLU A 159 -8.03 -13.07 22.83
N THR A 160 -7.48 -14.29 22.78
CA THR A 160 -6.26 -14.64 23.51
C THR A 160 -5.00 -14.06 22.85
N LEU A 161 -5.10 -13.59 21.60
CA LEU A 161 -3.98 -12.96 20.91
C LEU A 161 -3.94 -11.46 21.22
N ASP A 162 -2.87 -11.02 21.89
CA ASP A 162 -2.58 -9.60 22.09
C ASP A 162 -1.96 -9.01 20.81
N ILE A 163 -2.79 -8.75 19.81
CA ILE A 163 -2.38 -8.16 18.53
C ILE A 163 -2.63 -6.65 18.50
N GLY A 164 -3.78 -6.18 18.98
CA GLY A 164 -4.16 -4.76 18.94
C GLY A 164 -5.65 -4.55 19.18
N ASP A 165 -6.15 -3.37 18.80
CA ASP A 165 -7.55 -2.97 19.04
C ASP A 165 -8.50 -3.74 18.12
N LEU A 166 -9.18 -4.73 18.71
CA LEU A 166 -10.07 -5.64 18.01
C LEU A 166 -11.50 -5.08 17.89
N ASP A 167 -12.11 -5.30 16.74
CA ASP A 167 -13.52 -5.04 16.48
C ASP A 167 -14.20 -6.29 15.88
N ARG A 168 -15.43 -6.53 16.32
CA ARG A 168 -16.24 -7.69 15.92
C ARG A 168 -17.51 -7.23 15.23
N ASN A 169 -17.60 -7.59 13.94
CA ASN A 169 -18.82 -7.44 13.19
C ASN A 169 -19.75 -8.63 13.33
N VAL A 170 -19.27 -9.81 13.74
CA VAL A 170 -20.05 -11.04 13.92
C VAL A 170 -19.75 -11.68 15.27
N ALA A 171 -20.71 -12.46 15.79
CA ALA A 171 -20.54 -13.19 17.04
C ALA A 171 -19.50 -14.31 16.89
N PRO A 172 -18.76 -14.67 17.95
CA PRO A 172 -17.84 -15.80 17.91
C PRO A 172 -18.58 -17.10 17.57
N ASN A 173 -18.09 -17.83 16.58
CA ASN A 173 -18.67 -19.09 16.12
C ASN A 173 -17.63 -20.23 16.25
N PRO A 174 -18.04 -21.46 16.63
CA PRO A 174 -17.13 -22.57 16.88
C PRO A 174 -16.39 -23.07 15.64
N PHE A 175 -16.84 -22.66 14.45
CA PHE A 175 -16.36 -23.16 13.17
C PHE A 175 -15.51 -22.13 12.42
N VAL A 176 -15.95 -20.86 12.38
CA VAL A 176 -15.21 -19.74 11.76
C VAL A 176 -15.36 -18.51 12.63
N ASP A 177 -14.25 -17.93 13.09
CA ASP A 177 -14.24 -16.71 13.88
C ASP A 177 -13.58 -15.56 13.10
N VAL A 178 -14.27 -14.43 12.95
CA VAL A 178 -13.81 -13.28 12.14
C VAL A 178 -13.67 -12.05 13.01
N VAL A 179 -12.43 -11.56 13.13
CA VAL A 179 -12.12 -10.31 13.84
C VAL A 179 -11.40 -9.34 12.92
N THR A 180 -11.60 -8.04 13.12
CA THR A 180 -10.87 -7.00 12.41
C THR A 180 -10.14 -6.12 13.41
N TYR A 181 -8.83 -6.00 13.26
CA TYR A 181 -8.00 -5.07 14.03
C TYR A 181 -7.88 -3.75 13.28
N LYS A 182 -8.31 -2.66 13.92
CA LYS A 182 -8.38 -1.33 13.29
C LYS A 182 -7.12 -0.49 13.53
N ASP A 183 -6.49 -0.68 14.68
CA ASP A 183 -5.30 0.05 15.12
C ASP A 183 -4.42 -0.85 15.99
N GLY A 184 -3.15 -0.45 16.18
CA GLY A 184 -2.18 -1.14 17.02
C GLY A 184 -1.61 -2.45 16.45
N TRP A 185 -2.34 -3.12 15.55
CA TRP A 185 -2.01 -4.46 15.05
C TRP A 185 -0.63 -4.58 14.41
N ALA A 186 -0.20 -3.55 13.67
CA ALA A 186 1.06 -3.59 12.94
C ALA A 186 2.29 -3.60 13.88
N ASN A 187 2.13 -3.13 15.12
CA ASN A 187 3.20 -3.13 16.13
C ASN A 187 3.52 -4.53 16.65
N SER A 188 2.58 -5.46 16.50
CA SER A 188 2.73 -6.86 16.89
C SER A 188 3.54 -7.68 15.87
N PHE A 189 4.08 -7.04 14.82
CA PHE A 189 4.84 -7.68 13.74
C PHE A 189 6.21 -7.01 13.53
N GLU A 190 7.16 -7.76 12.99
CA GLU A 190 8.54 -7.30 12.74
C GLU A 190 8.61 -6.50 11.43
N LEU A 191 8.05 -5.29 11.44
CA LEU A 191 7.97 -4.39 10.30
C LEU A 191 9.04 -3.31 10.36
N GLY A 192 10.33 -3.64 10.19
CA GLY A 192 11.45 -2.70 9.99
C GLY A 192 11.52 -1.41 10.86
N GLY A 193 10.80 -1.36 11.99
CA GLY A 193 10.63 -0.22 12.89
C GLY A 193 9.22 0.40 12.91
N MET A 194 8.92 1.15 13.98
CA MET A 194 7.59 1.75 14.23
C MET A 194 7.04 2.60 13.07
N ARG A 195 7.90 3.23 12.27
CA ARG A 195 7.48 4.05 11.12
C ARG A 195 6.73 3.22 10.08
N GLN A 196 7.26 2.06 9.71
CA GLN A 196 6.64 1.20 8.69
C GLN A 196 5.36 0.56 9.21
N ALA A 197 5.33 0.16 10.49
CA ALA A 197 4.11 -0.31 11.15
C ALA A 197 3.00 0.77 11.09
N ARG A 198 3.32 2.01 11.43
CA ARG A 198 2.37 3.14 11.37
C ARG A 198 1.93 3.47 9.94
N LEU A 199 2.84 3.37 8.97
CA LEU A 199 2.52 3.57 7.55
C LEU A 199 1.57 2.49 7.04
N LEU A 200 1.82 1.23 7.40
CA LEU A 200 0.97 0.11 6.98
C LEU A 200 -0.45 0.27 7.54
N GLN A 201 -0.58 0.50 8.85
CA GLN A 201 -1.90 0.65 9.48
C GLN A 201 -2.64 1.92 9.06
N SER A 202 -1.96 2.92 8.48
CA SER A 202 -2.64 4.13 7.99
C SER A 202 -3.51 3.83 6.76
N GLU A 203 -3.14 2.82 5.98
CA GLU A 203 -3.85 2.41 4.75
C GLU A 203 -4.57 1.07 4.86
N TRP A 204 -4.08 0.16 5.72
CA TRP A 204 -4.60 -1.20 5.85
C TRP A 204 -5.25 -1.45 7.21
N SER A 205 -6.39 -2.15 7.18
CA SER A 205 -6.95 -2.88 8.30
C SER A 205 -6.51 -4.34 8.21
N PHE A 206 -6.20 -4.95 9.35
CA PHE A 206 -5.91 -6.38 9.42
C PHE A 206 -7.13 -7.15 9.88
N ARG A 207 -7.46 -8.23 9.18
CA ARG A 207 -8.53 -9.16 9.54
C ARG A 207 -7.95 -10.54 9.75
N LEU A 208 -8.31 -11.15 10.87
CA LEU A 208 -7.97 -12.54 11.14
C LEU A 208 -9.27 -13.35 11.06
N VAL A 209 -9.25 -14.36 10.19
CA VAL A 209 -10.28 -15.39 10.09
C VAL A 209 -9.68 -16.68 10.61
N LEU A 210 -10.06 -17.08 11.82
CA LEU A 210 -9.70 -18.36 12.38
C LEU A 210 -10.71 -19.40 11.90
N ALA A 211 -10.25 -20.52 11.37
CA ALA A 211 -11.11 -21.55 10.80
C ALA A 211 -10.76 -22.93 11.35
N GLY A 212 -11.72 -23.56 12.03
CA GLY A 212 -11.54 -24.86 12.69
C GLY A 212 -11.69 -26.06 11.75
N ASN A 213 -11.66 -27.27 12.32
CA ASN A 213 -11.71 -28.55 11.58
C ASN A 213 -12.93 -28.68 10.67
N GLN A 214 -14.10 -28.21 11.09
CA GLN A 214 -15.27 -28.28 10.23
C GLN A 214 -15.08 -27.45 8.94
N PHE A 215 -14.32 -26.35 8.97
CA PHE A 215 -14.05 -25.53 7.77
C PHE A 215 -13.05 -26.22 6.87
N VAL A 216 -12.01 -26.77 7.46
CA VAL A 216 -11.02 -27.57 6.73
C VAL A 216 -11.70 -28.77 6.04
N SER A 217 -12.64 -29.44 6.71
CA SER A 217 -13.43 -30.52 6.12
C SER A 217 -14.24 -30.07 4.91
N LEU A 218 -14.92 -28.93 5.01
CA LEU A 218 -15.68 -28.36 3.89
C LEU A 218 -14.78 -27.94 2.73
N LEU A 219 -13.63 -27.35 3.04
CA LEU A 219 -12.65 -26.91 2.04
C LEU A 219 -12.10 -28.11 1.25
N LEU A 220 -11.74 -29.19 1.93
CA LEU A 220 -11.19 -30.38 1.29
C LEU A 220 -12.26 -31.28 0.64
N SER A 221 -13.54 -31.01 0.89
CA SER A 221 -14.65 -31.73 0.28
C SER A 221 -14.98 -31.21 -1.11
N LYS A 222 -14.91 -32.10 -2.11
CA LYS A 222 -15.28 -31.78 -3.50
C LYS A 222 -16.76 -31.43 -3.69
N THR A 223 -17.63 -31.83 -2.75
CA THR A 223 -19.08 -31.59 -2.85
C THR A 223 -19.54 -30.33 -2.10
N ALA A 224 -18.64 -29.66 -1.38
CA ALA A 224 -18.96 -28.49 -0.54
C ALA A 224 -18.24 -27.20 -0.98
N GLN A 225 -17.66 -27.18 -2.17
CA GLN A 225 -16.90 -26.05 -2.71
C GLN A 225 -17.69 -24.73 -2.68
N ASP A 226 -18.96 -24.73 -3.08
CA ASP A 226 -19.82 -23.54 -3.05
C ASP A 226 -20.07 -22.99 -1.64
N LYS A 227 -20.16 -23.89 -0.65
CA LYS A 227 -20.33 -23.52 0.77
C LYS A 227 -19.06 -22.86 1.29
N THR A 228 -17.91 -23.48 1.03
CA THR A 228 -16.60 -22.94 1.37
C THR A 228 -16.38 -21.57 0.73
N LYS A 229 -16.69 -21.44 -0.57
CA LYS A 229 -16.64 -20.17 -1.28
C LYS A 229 -17.48 -19.10 -0.61
N SER A 230 -18.73 -19.44 -0.28
CA SER A 230 -19.66 -18.50 0.38
C SER A 230 -19.10 -18.02 1.71
N ILE A 231 -18.53 -18.91 2.53
CA ILE A 231 -17.94 -18.53 3.82
C ILE A 231 -16.77 -17.59 3.63
N VAL A 232 -15.86 -17.90 2.70
CA VAL A 232 -14.71 -17.05 2.40
C VAL A 232 -15.17 -15.68 1.90
N ASP A 233 -16.08 -15.63 0.92
CA ASP A 233 -16.61 -14.39 0.36
C ASP A 233 -17.32 -13.52 1.42
N TYR A 234 -18.11 -14.12 2.33
CA TYR A 234 -18.75 -13.40 3.44
C TYR A 234 -17.74 -12.90 4.48
N SER A 235 -16.70 -13.68 4.77
CA SER A 235 -15.63 -13.30 5.71
C SER A 235 -14.79 -12.13 5.17
N LEU A 236 -14.79 -11.91 3.85
CA LEU A 236 -14.05 -10.83 3.19
C LEU A 236 -14.86 -9.54 3.00
N ARG A 237 -16.16 -9.54 3.32
CA ARG A 237 -16.98 -8.32 3.29
C ARG A 237 -16.51 -7.33 4.36
N TYR A 238 -15.99 -6.18 3.94
CA TYR A 238 -15.51 -5.16 4.85
C TYR A 238 -16.62 -4.16 5.22
N HIS A 239 -17.03 -4.20 6.48
CA HIS A 239 -17.91 -3.20 7.10
C HIS A 239 -17.08 -2.32 8.04
N GLY A 240 -16.69 -1.15 7.54
CA GLY A 240 -15.90 -0.17 8.27
C GLY A 240 -16.75 0.76 9.17
N PRO A 241 -16.11 1.66 9.93
CA PRO A 241 -16.82 2.67 10.71
C PRO A 241 -17.75 3.52 9.82
N GLY A 242 -18.98 3.77 10.27
CA GLY A 242 -20.01 4.47 9.49
C GLY A 242 -20.92 3.57 8.64
N THR A 243 -20.69 2.25 8.62
CA THR A 243 -21.68 1.30 8.09
C THR A 243 -22.98 1.42 8.91
N GLN A 244 -24.13 1.47 8.22
CA GLN A 244 -25.43 1.57 8.88
C GLN A 244 -25.68 0.34 9.78
N ALA A 245 -26.28 0.56 10.94
CA ALA A 245 -26.58 -0.51 11.90
C ALA A 245 -27.45 -1.62 11.28
N THR A 246 -28.42 -1.24 10.43
CA THR A 246 -29.27 -2.18 9.70
C THR A 246 -28.47 -3.07 8.75
N THR A 247 -27.52 -2.52 8.00
CA THR A 247 -26.63 -3.28 7.11
C THR A 247 -25.74 -4.25 7.89
N LEU A 248 -25.23 -3.84 9.05
CA LEU A 248 -24.45 -4.71 9.93
C LEU A 248 -25.29 -5.86 10.48
N GLU A 249 -26.53 -5.59 10.90
CA GLU A 249 -27.45 -6.60 11.44
C GLU A 249 -27.88 -7.62 10.38
N THR A 250 -28.17 -7.17 9.16
CA THR A 250 -28.44 -8.05 8.02
C THR A 250 -27.24 -8.94 7.73
N TYR A 251 -26.04 -8.36 7.65
CA TYR A 251 -24.81 -9.12 7.42
C TYR A 251 -24.58 -10.19 8.49
N ARG A 252 -24.75 -9.85 9.77
CA ARG A 252 -24.65 -10.80 10.90
C ARG A 252 -25.61 -11.96 10.74
N THR A 253 -26.89 -11.65 10.51
CA THR A 253 -27.95 -12.64 10.37
C THR A 253 -27.68 -13.59 9.20
N GLU A 254 -27.34 -13.04 8.03
CA GLU A 254 -27.02 -13.83 6.84
C GLU A 254 -25.80 -14.73 7.06
N PHE A 255 -24.76 -14.21 7.72
CA PHE A 255 -23.55 -14.98 7.95
C PHE A 255 -23.76 -16.08 8.99
N ASP A 256 -24.46 -15.80 10.09
CA ASP A 256 -24.82 -16.81 11.10
C ASP A 256 -25.68 -17.94 10.51
N GLN A 257 -26.63 -17.61 9.63
CA GLN A 257 -27.43 -18.60 8.90
C GLN A 257 -26.55 -19.47 7.99
N LEU A 258 -25.61 -18.86 7.25
CA LEU A 258 -24.67 -19.58 6.41
C LEU A 258 -23.81 -20.54 7.24
N LEU A 259 -23.22 -20.08 8.35
CA LEU A 259 -22.39 -20.90 9.23
C LEU A 259 -23.20 -22.05 9.85
N THR A 260 -24.43 -21.78 10.29
CA THR A 260 -25.34 -22.80 10.81
C THR A 260 -25.63 -23.88 9.77
N HIS A 261 -25.98 -23.48 8.53
CA HIS A 261 -26.23 -24.43 7.45
C HIS A 261 -24.97 -25.27 7.12
N CYS A 262 -23.79 -24.67 7.14
CA CYS A 262 -22.53 -25.36 6.86
C CYS A 262 -22.08 -26.30 7.98
N SER A 263 -22.41 -25.99 9.24
CA SER A 263 -22.06 -26.82 10.40
C SER A 263 -22.70 -28.20 10.39
N THR A 264 -23.80 -28.38 9.65
CA THR A 264 -24.52 -29.66 9.53
C THR A 264 -23.97 -30.58 8.44
N ALA A 265 -23.00 -30.11 7.64
CA ALA A 265 -22.39 -30.92 6.61
C ALA A 265 -21.52 -32.04 7.22
N PRO A 266 -21.47 -33.25 6.61
CA PRO A 266 -20.63 -34.32 7.10
C PRO A 266 -19.15 -33.89 7.21
N ALA A 267 -18.56 -34.09 8.39
CA ALA A 267 -17.14 -33.84 8.63
C ALA A 267 -16.28 -34.94 7.97
N MET A 268 -15.13 -34.54 7.43
CA MET A 268 -14.12 -35.47 6.93
C MET A 268 -13.16 -35.87 8.05
N ASP A 269 -12.55 -37.05 7.96
CA ASP A 269 -11.42 -37.39 8.82
C ASP A 269 -10.18 -36.58 8.41
N LEU A 270 -9.74 -35.69 9.29
CA LEU A 270 -8.61 -34.78 9.07
C LEU A 270 -7.29 -35.27 9.68
N VAL A 271 -7.24 -36.46 10.27
CA VAL A 271 -6.02 -37.00 10.90
C VAL A 271 -4.86 -37.02 9.91
N SER A 272 -5.09 -37.49 8.68
CA SER A 272 -4.06 -37.55 7.63
C SER A 272 -3.62 -36.16 7.15
N PHE A 273 -4.56 -35.22 7.00
CA PHE A 273 -4.28 -33.83 6.64
C PHE A 273 -3.37 -33.16 7.68
N TRP A 274 -3.70 -33.30 8.96
CA TRP A 274 -2.92 -32.71 10.04
C TRP A 274 -1.59 -33.42 10.27
N ALA A 275 -1.51 -34.73 10.04
CA ALA A 275 -0.28 -35.51 10.10
C ALA A 275 0.73 -35.15 8.99
N ALA A 276 0.27 -34.62 7.86
CA ALA A 276 1.10 -34.28 6.70
C ALA A 276 2.10 -33.12 6.94
N GLY A 277 2.02 -32.43 8.09
CA GLY A 277 2.96 -31.36 8.43
C GLY A 277 2.88 -30.21 7.42
N GLN A 278 4.04 -29.73 6.94
CA GLN A 278 4.08 -28.63 5.95
C GLN A 278 3.45 -28.99 4.60
N THR A 279 3.46 -30.26 4.20
CA THR A 279 2.94 -30.69 2.88
C THR A 279 1.41 -30.57 2.76
N ARG A 280 0.71 -30.31 3.87
CA ARG A 280 -0.74 -30.02 3.86
C ARG A 280 -1.10 -28.75 3.07
N SER A 281 -0.15 -27.83 2.87
CA SER A 281 -0.35 -26.66 2.01
C SER A 281 -0.77 -27.05 0.61
N HIS A 282 -0.17 -28.09 0.03
CA HIS A 282 -0.54 -28.56 -1.31
C HIS A 282 -2.01 -28.99 -1.39
N GLN A 283 -2.57 -29.54 -0.30
CA GLN A 283 -3.95 -30.01 -0.27
C GLN A 283 -4.95 -28.85 -0.20
N TYR A 284 -4.81 -27.96 0.78
CA TYR A 284 -5.75 -26.85 0.92
C TYR A 284 -5.59 -25.80 -0.19
N GLU A 285 -4.36 -25.57 -0.69
CA GLU A 285 -4.15 -24.67 -1.82
C GLU A 285 -4.75 -25.22 -3.12
N GLN A 286 -4.68 -26.53 -3.34
CA GLN A 286 -5.34 -27.13 -4.49
C GLN A 286 -6.86 -26.93 -4.40
N ALA A 287 -7.46 -27.19 -3.24
CA ALA A 287 -8.88 -26.95 -3.03
C ALA A 287 -9.26 -25.47 -3.22
N LEU A 288 -8.43 -24.55 -2.74
CA LEU A 288 -8.64 -23.11 -2.94
C LEU A 288 -8.51 -22.71 -4.41
N ARG A 289 -7.61 -23.31 -5.20
CA ARG A 289 -7.51 -23.07 -6.66
C ARG A 289 -8.75 -23.57 -7.42
N GLU A 290 -9.33 -24.70 -6.98
CA GLU A 290 -10.57 -25.22 -7.57
C GLU A 290 -11.76 -24.27 -7.30
N ILE A 291 -11.82 -23.64 -6.11
CA ILE A 291 -12.86 -22.67 -5.75
C ILE A 291 -12.60 -21.28 -6.36
N TYR A 292 -11.34 -20.87 -6.39
CA TYR A 292 -10.87 -19.58 -6.87
C TYR A 292 -9.77 -19.80 -7.91
N PRO A 293 -10.12 -19.82 -9.22
CA PRO A 293 -9.13 -20.01 -10.28
C PRO A 293 -8.00 -18.96 -10.30
N ALA A 294 -8.24 -17.78 -9.70
CA ALA A 294 -7.26 -16.71 -9.54
C ALA A 294 -6.34 -16.87 -8.30
N TYR A 295 -6.49 -17.94 -7.51
CA TYR A 295 -5.66 -18.19 -6.33
C TYR A 295 -4.18 -18.33 -6.68
N ASN A 296 -3.32 -17.56 -6.00
CA ASN A 296 -1.88 -17.48 -6.18
C ASN A 296 -1.48 -17.16 -7.65
N THR A 297 -2.30 -16.35 -8.31
CA THR A 297 -1.99 -15.78 -9.63
C THR A 297 -1.48 -14.36 -9.49
N GLY A 298 -0.70 -13.89 -10.47
CA GLY A 298 -0.21 -12.50 -10.49
C GLY A 298 -1.38 -11.53 -10.56
N SER A 299 -1.35 -10.48 -9.72
CA SER A 299 -2.38 -9.43 -9.69
C SER A 299 -1.75 -8.05 -9.87
N THR A 300 -2.56 -7.10 -10.33
CA THR A 300 -2.14 -5.70 -10.50
C THR A 300 -2.05 -5.00 -9.14
N GLY A 301 -1.15 -4.03 -9.04
CA GLY A 301 -1.03 -3.16 -7.85
C GLY A 301 -0.19 -3.71 -6.69
N PHE A 302 0.49 -4.85 -6.85
CA PHE A 302 1.31 -5.44 -5.77
C PHE A 302 2.81 -5.55 -6.11
N LEU A 303 3.35 -4.76 -7.06
CA LEU A 303 4.79 -4.71 -7.39
C LEU A 303 5.46 -6.08 -7.63
N GLY A 304 4.72 -7.04 -8.19
CA GLY A 304 5.23 -8.40 -8.42
C GLY A 304 5.09 -9.35 -7.22
N TYR A 305 4.72 -8.84 -6.04
CA TYR A 305 4.23 -9.67 -4.93
C TYR A 305 2.87 -10.28 -5.28
N ARG A 306 2.62 -11.46 -4.73
CA ARG A 306 1.42 -12.25 -5.00
C ARG A 306 0.77 -12.63 -3.67
N PRO A 307 -0.22 -11.86 -3.18
CA PRO A 307 -1.11 -12.35 -2.15
C PRO A 307 -1.75 -13.67 -2.59
N ASP A 308 -2.03 -14.57 -1.65
CA ASP A 308 -2.59 -15.89 -1.98
C ASP A 308 -3.95 -15.76 -2.71
N LEU A 309 -4.76 -14.76 -2.36
CA LEU A 309 -6.00 -14.43 -3.07
C LEU A 309 -6.21 -12.90 -3.08
N VAL A 310 -6.60 -12.38 -4.24
CA VAL A 310 -6.96 -10.96 -4.42
C VAL A 310 -8.40 -10.87 -4.89
N ILE A 311 -9.27 -10.30 -4.05
CA ILE A 311 -10.68 -10.04 -4.39
C ILE A 311 -10.81 -8.68 -5.08
N GLU A 312 -10.12 -7.68 -4.53
CA GLU A 312 -10.03 -6.34 -5.10
C GLU A 312 -8.54 -5.97 -5.19
N PRO A 313 -8.00 -5.70 -6.40
CA PRO A 313 -6.60 -5.35 -6.56
C PRO A 313 -6.31 -4.01 -5.91
N TYR A 314 -5.07 -3.81 -5.46
CA TYR A 314 -4.64 -2.52 -4.97
C TYR A 314 -4.70 -1.49 -6.10
N ARG A 315 -5.44 -0.41 -5.90
CA ARG A 315 -5.46 0.74 -6.80
C ARG A 315 -4.88 1.94 -6.08
N VAL A 316 -3.82 2.49 -6.65
CA VAL A 316 -3.26 3.76 -6.22
C VAL A 316 -4.34 4.82 -6.40
N CYS A 317 -4.69 5.51 -5.32
CA CYS A 317 -5.57 6.68 -5.41
C CYS A 317 -4.87 7.75 -6.27
N GLU A 318 -5.62 8.65 -6.91
CA GLU A 318 -5.00 9.65 -7.79
C GLU A 318 -5.89 10.89 -7.88
N LEU A 319 -5.50 11.98 -7.22
CA LEU A 319 -6.22 13.26 -7.31
C LEU A 319 -6.00 13.92 -8.66
N SER A 320 -4.83 13.73 -9.28
CA SER A 320 -4.50 14.33 -10.57
C SER A 320 -5.42 13.90 -11.72
N LEU A 321 -6.17 12.80 -11.58
CA LEU A 321 -7.16 12.37 -12.56
C LEU A 321 -8.52 13.04 -12.40
N THR A 322 -8.71 13.79 -11.31
CA THR A 322 -9.98 14.44 -11.01
C THR A 322 -10.07 15.78 -11.71
N ALA A 323 -11.11 15.97 -12.53
CA ALA A 323 -11.38 17.23 -13.24
C ALA A 323 -12.31 18.20 -12.47
N SER A 324 -12.85 17.78 -11.32
CA SER A 324 -13.79 18.56 -10.51
C SER A 324 -13.23 18.87 -9.11
N ASP A 325 -13.47 20.09 -8.62
CA ASP A 325 -13.19 20.47 -7.23
C ASP A 325 -14.36 20.17 -6.28
N ASP A 326 -15.37 19.42 -6.75
CA ASP A 326 -16.47 18.92 -5.92
C ASP A 326 -15.95 17.99 -4.83
N ASP A 327 -16.38 18.24 -3.59
CA ASP A 327 -15.96 17.49 -2.41
C ASP A 327 -16.21 15.99 -2.55
N ALA A 328 -17.33 15.60 -3.16
CA ALA A 328 -17.68 14.19 -3.36
C ALA A 328 -16.71 13.49 -4.31
N VAL A 329 -16.31 14.17 -5.39
CA VAL A 329 -15.41 13.62 -6.41
C VAL A 329 -13.99 13.50 -5.84
N ILE A 330 -13.51 14.52 -5.14
CA ILE A 330 -12.22 14.51 -4.43
C ILE A 330 -12.17 13.35 -3.43
N ASN A 331 -13.24 13.15 -2.63
CA ASN A 331 -13.27 12.09 -1.64
C ASN A 331 -13.30 10.69 -2.28
N GLU A 332 -13.94 10.52 -3.44
CA GLU A 332 -13.88 9.27 -4.19
C GLU A 332 -12.50 9.05 -4.81
N ALA A 333 -11.83 10.09 -5.30
CA ALA A 333 -10.50 10.00 -5.87
C ALA A 333 -9.41 9.58 -4.87
N ILE A 334 -9.58 9.88 -3.58
CA ILE A 334 -8.69 9.45 -2.49
C ILE A 334 -9.17 8.17 -1.79
N ARG A 335 -10.17 7.49 -2.35
CA ARG A 335 -10.72 6.27 -1.76
C ARG A 335 -9.79 5.09 -2.00
N ARG A 336 -9.61 4.28 -0.96
CA ARG A 336 -8.73 3.11 -1.00
C ARG A 336 -9.51 1.90 -1.48
N HIS A 337 -8.82 1.10 -2.28
CA HIS A 337 -9.35 -0.10 -2.91
C HIS A 337 -8.28 -1.17 -2.84
N ALA A 338 -8.44 -2.15 -1.94
CA ALA A 338 -7.75 -3.42 -1.98
C ALA A 338 -8.38 -4.40 -0.98
N ILE A 339 -8.55 -5.65 -1.39
CA ILE A 339 -8.91 -6.78 -0.52
C ILE A 339 -7.96 -7.91 -0.89
N ALA A 340 -6.94 -8.09 -0.06
CA ALA A 340 -5.92 -9.12 -0.21
C ALA A 340 -6.05 -10.15 0.91
N CYS A 341 -5.84 -11.42 0.59
CA CYS A 341 -6.02 -12.52 1.53
C CYS A 341 -4.81 -13.44 1.47
N GLU A 342 -4.40 -13.91 2.64
CA GLU A 342 -3.36 -14.89 2.84
C GLU A 342 -3.94 -16.10 3.56
N PHE A 343 -3.51 -17.31 3.20
CA PHE A 343 -3.99 -18.56 3.77
C PHE A 343 -2.82 -19.35 4.36
N THR A 344 -2.98 -19.81 5.60
CA THR A 344 -2.00 -20.68 6.22
C THR A 344 -2.67 -21.65 7.18
N ALA A 345 -1.98 -22.75 7.48
CA ALA A 345 -2.48 -23.80 8.36
C ALA A 345 -1.49 -24.05 9.51
N SER A 346 -1.97 -23.90 10.75
CA SER A 346 -1.20 -24.16 11.96
C SER A 346 -2.03 -25.00 12.94
N LYS A 347 -1.43 -26.10 13.43
CA LYS A 347 -2.04 -26.89 14.52
C LYS A 347 -2.17 -26.03 15.78
N GLU A 348 -1.12 -25.30 16.11
CA GLU A 348 -1.11 -24.41 17.27
C GLU A 348 -1.54 -23.01 16.84
N PHE A 349 -2.66 -22.56 17.39
CA PHE A 349 -3.10 -21.18 17.29
C PHE A 349 -2.39 -20.34 18.36
N THR A 350 -1.30 -19.68 17.98
CA THR A 350 -0.51 -18.83 18.88
C THR A 350 -0.06 -17.55 18.16
N LEU A 351 0.20 -16.48 18.91
CA LEU A 351 0.71 -15.23 18.36
C LEU A 351 2.04 -15.44 17.61
N PRO A 352 3.03 -16.18 18.13
CA PRO A 352 4.26 -16.46 17.39
C PRO A 352 4.05 -17.16 16.04
N ALA A 353 3.06 -18.05 15.93
CA ALA A 353 2.74 -18.71 14.66
C ALA A 353 2.19 -17.71 13.62
N VAL A 354 1.29 -16.81 14.06
CA VAL A 354 0.74 -15.72 13.23
C VAL A 354 1.86 -14.77 12.79
N GLN A 355 2.72 -14.35 13.73
CA GLN A 355 3.86 -13.48 13.47
C GLN A 355 4.85 -14.10 12.49
N THR A 356 5.24 -15.35 12.70
CA THR A 356 6.21 -16.07 11.83
C THR A 356 5.75 -16.09 10.37
N TYR A 357 4.45 -16.25 10.14
CA TYR A 357 3.88 -16.24 8.80
C TYR A 357 3.83 -14.82 8.22
N LEU A 358 3.24 -13.87 8.95
CA LEU A 358 3.01 -12.53 8.45
C LEU A 358 4.28 -11.69 8.34
N ASN A 359 5.28 -11.86 9.20
CA ASN A 359 6.56 -11.13 9.11
C ASN A 359 7.26 -11.34 7.75
N ARG A 360 7.03 -12.47 7.09
CA ARG A 360 7.59 -12.77 5.75
C ARG A 360 6.86 -12.05 4.62
N LYS A 361 5.64 -11.57 4.86
CA LYS A 361 4.72 -11.06 3.83
C LYS A 361 4.44 -9.56 4.00
N LEU A 362 4.36 -9.07 5.23
CA LEU A 362 3.94 -7.70 5.53
C LEU A 362 4.87 -6.61 4.95
N SER A 363 6.17 -6.88 4.80
CA SER A 363 7.11 -5.95 4.15
C SER A 363 6.70 -5.59 2.73
N ASN A 364 6.12 -6.54 1.98
CA ASN A 364 5.69 -6.31 0.60
C ASN A 364 4.51 -5.34 0.53
N TYR A 365 3.61 -5.39 1.51
CA TYR A 365 2.50 -4.43 1.61
C TYR A 365 2.98 -3.03 1.97
N VAL A 366 4.04 -2.91 2.77
CA VAL A 366 4.71 -1.62 3.04
C VAL A 366 5.35 -1.07 1.76
N GLU A 367 6.04 -1.91 1.01
CA GLU A 367 6.69 -1.53 -0.26
C GLU A 367 5.66 -1.04 -1.29
N VAL A 368 4.52 -1.73 -1.41
CA VAL A 368 3.38 -1.31 -2.25
C VAL A 368 2.93 0.12 -1.92
N LEU A 369 2.91 0.49 -0.63
CA LEU A 369 2.56 1.86 -0.24
C LEU A 369 3.68 2.87 -0.52
N GLN A 370 4.94 2.46 -0.46
CA GLN A 370 6.07 3.38 -0.62
C GLN A 370 6.38 3.70 -2.08
N GLU A 371 6.23 2.71 -2.96
CA GLU A 371 6.69 2.76 -4.36
C GLU A 371 5.54 2.92 -5.35
N GLN A 372 4.36 2.40 -5.00
CA GLN A 372 3.02 2.56 -5.61
C GLN A 372 2.47 3.94 -5.48
#